data_AF-Q07SK6-F1
#
_entry.id   AF-Q07SK6-F1
#
_cell.length_a   1.000
_cell.length_b   1.000
_cell.length_c   1.000
_cell.angle_alpha   90.00
_cell.angle_beta   90.00
_cell.angle_gamma   90.00
#
_symmetry.space_group_name_H-M   'P 1'
#
loop_
_entity.id
_entity.type
_entity.pdbx_description
1 polymer ?
#
loop_
_entity_poly.entity_id
_entity_poly.type
_entity_poly.pdbx_seq_one_letter_code
_entity_poly.pdbx_strand_id
1 'polypeptide(L)'
;MLTRIFPFLDPCLITPELSERLHSLARDCAALEYDRSFVADRLQTAPVLDLYVPLLTPLGLHLVGQVTQHPLLGSRKIITSQLWWADPEGHWARTLSRFYRLARPADPDGLDHITTSSLFTFDDRDLEGDDF
;
A
#
# COMPACT_ATOMS: atom_id res chain seq x y z
N MET A 1 26.40 -8.53 3.05
CA MET A 1 26.28 -7.22 2.38
C MET A 1 24.82 -6.82 2.39
N LEU A 2 24.47 -5.65 2.93
CA LEU A 2 23.07 -5.25 3.18
C LEU A 2 22.18 -5.32 1.94
N THR A 3 22.67 -4.89 0.78
CA THR A 3 21.96 -4.93 -0.50
C THR A 3 21.64 -6.35 -1.02
N ARG A 4 22.30 -7.40 -0.51
CA ARG A 4 21.95 -8.80 -0.84
C ARG A 4 20.73 -9.30 -0.06
N ILE A 5 20.55 -8.81 1.16
CA ILE A 5 19.43 -9.17 2.02
C ILE A 5 18.23 -8.25 1.72
N PHE A 6 18.52 -7.01 1.31
CA PHE A 6 17.56 -5.96 1.02
C PHE A 6 17.84 -5.37 -0.36
N PRO A 7 17.44 -6.05 -1.45
CA PRO A 7 17.75 -5.61 -2.82
C PRO A 7 17.30 -4.19 -3.12
N PHE A 8 16.19 -3.73 -2.52
CA PHE A 8 15.67 -2.37 -2.68
C PHE A 8 16.62 -1.26 -2.23
N LEU A 9 17.66 -1.58 -1.45
CA LEU A 9 18.72 -0.63 -1.08
C LEU A 9 19.79 -0.49 -2.16
N ASP A 10 19.81 -1.35 -3.18
CA ASP A 10 20.76 -1.30 -4.26
C ASP A 10 20.43 -0.10 -5.19
N PRO A 11 21.34 0.87 -5.35
CA PRO A 11 21.13 2.00 -6.25
C PRO A 11 20.88 1.60 -7.70
N CYS A 12 21.28 0.39 -8.11
CA CYS A 12 21.02 -0.12 -9.46
C CYS A 12 19.52 -0.38 -9.71
N LEU A 13 18.70 -0.51 -8.66
CA LEU A 13 17.25 -0.65 -8.76
C LEU A 13 16.51 0.70 -8.78
N ILE A 14 17.21 1.82 -8.74
CA ILE A 14 16.60 3.14 -8.88
C ILE A 14 16.20 3.32 -10.35
N THR A 15 14.89 3.36 -10.60
CA THR A 15 14.32 3.60 -11.93
C THR A 15 13.66 5.00 -12.00
N PRO A 16 13.46 5.55 -13.21
CA PRO A 16 12.71 6.78 -13.39
C PRO A 16 11.31 6.74 -12.75
N GLU A 17 10.62 5.59 -12.83
CA GLU A 17 9.28 5.41 -12.26
C GLU A 17 9.30 5.47 -10.72
N LEU A 18 10.35 4.94 -10.09
CA LEU A 18 10.53 5.07 -8.64
C LEU A 18 10.74 6.54 -8.27
N SER A 19 11.59 7.25 -9.01
CA SER A 19 11.82 8.68 -8.80
C SER A 19 10.53 9.48 -8.96
N GLU A 20 9.73 9.22 -9.99
CA GLU A 20 8.44 9.90 -10.20
C GLU A 20 7.46 9.67 -9.04
N ARG A 21 7.37 8.44 -8.54
CA ARG A 21 6.50 8.10 -7.40
C ARG A 21 6.95 8.82 -6.12
N LEU A 22 8.27 8.90 -5.88
CA LEU A 22 8.83 9.64 -4.74
C LEU A 22 8.57 11.15 -4.86
N HIS A 23 8.73 11.73 -6.05
CA HIS A 23 8.38 13.14 -6.28
C HIS A 23 6.89 13.39 -6.08
N SER A 24 6.02 12.49 -6.56
CA SER A 24 4.58 12.60 -6.32
C SER A 24 4.24 12.52 -4.84
N LEU A 25 4.89 11.62 -4.10
CA LEU A 25 4.73 11.53 -2.65
C LEU A 25 5.18 12.83 -1.98
N ALA A 26 6.35 13.35 -2.30
CA ALA A 26 6.86 14.61 -1.73
C ALA A 26 5.90 15.79 -1.99
N ARG A 27 5.32 15.89 -3.19
CA ARG A 27 4.29 16.91 -3.50
C ARG A 27 3.05 16.75 -2.64
N ASP A 28 2.57 15.52 -2.46
CA ASP A 28 1.42 15.25 -1.60
C ASP A 28 1.73 15.60 -0.13
N CYS A 29 2.97 15.37 0.33
CA CYS A 29 3.42 15.77 1.67
C CYS A 29 3.33 17.29 1.87
N ALA A 30 3.87 18.06 0.91
CA ALA A 30 3.84 19.51 0.97
C ALA A 30 2.40 20.07 0.90
N ALA A 31 1.54 19.43 0.11
CA ALA A 31 0.12 19.79 0.07
C ALA A 31 -0.59 19.50 1.40
N LEU A 32 -0.36 18.32 2.00
CA LEU A 32 -0.91 17.92 3.30
C LEU A 32 -0.54 18.89 4.43
N GLU A 33 0.69 19.41 4.41
CA GLU A 33 1.19 20.37 5.40
C GLU A 33 0.42 21.70 5.35
N TYR A 34 0.04 22.14 4.16
CA TYR A 34 -0.62 23.42 3.94
C TYR A 34 -2.14 23.34 4.03
N ASP A 35 -2.75 22.35 3.37
CA ASP A 35 -4.20 22.21 3.28
C ASP A 35 -4.62 20.73 3.19
N ARG A 36 -5.30 20.25 4.23
CA ARG A 36 -5.81 18.87 4.27
C ARG A 36 -7.01 18.64 3.35
N SER A 37 -7.66 19.68 2.85
CA SER A 37 -8.84 19.56 1.98
C SER A 37 -8.50 18.89 0.63
N PHE A 38 -7.26 19.04 0.14
CA PHE A 38 -6.83 18.39 -1.10
C PHE A 38 -6.95 16.86 -1.06
N VAL A 39 -6.91 16.26 0.13
CA VAL A 39 -7.10 14.81 0.29
C VAL A 39 -8.49 14.43 -0.22
N ALA A 40 -9.52 15.23 0.08
CA ALA A 40 -10.87 14.96 -0.39
C ALA A 40 -10.93 14.87 -1.92
N ASP A 41 -10.25 15.77 -2.64
CA ASP A 41 -10.16 15.74 -4.10
C ASP A 41 -9.45 14.48 -4.60
N ARG A 42 -8.36 14.07 -3.94
CA ARG A 42 -7.66 12.82 -4.29
C ARG A 42 -8.54 11.59 -4.10
N LEU A 43 -9.34 11.57 -3.03
CA LEU A 43 -10.20 10.42 -2.70
C LEU A 43 -11.34 10.21 -3.68
N GLN A 44 -11.76 11.22 -4.45
CA GLN A 44 -12.80 11.06 -5.48
C GLN A 44 -12.42 10.04 -6.55
N THR A 45 -11.13 9.94 -6.87
CA THR A 45 -10.59 9.01 -7.88
C THR A 45 -9.84 7.82 -7.26
N ALA A 46 -9.75 7.77 -5.93
CA ALA A 46 -8.97 6.76 -5.25
C ALA A 46 -9.69 5.40 -5.26
N PRO A 47 -8.97 4.30 -5.53
CA PRO A 47 -9.53 2.96 -5.38
C PRO A 47 -9.92 2.69 -3.92
N VAL A 48 -10.95 1.85 -3.75
CA VAL A 48 -11.39 1.40 -2.43
C VAL A 48 -10.64 0.13 -2.07
N LEU A 49 -10.08 0.07 -0.86
CA LEU A 49 -9.48 -1.11 -0.26
C LEU A 49 -10.36 -1.59 0.89
N ASP A 50 -10.92 -2.78 0.74
CA ASP A 50 -11.82 -3.42 1.70
C ASP A 50 -11.19 -4.68 2.29
N LEU A 51 -11.66 -5.08 3.47
CA LEU A 51 -11.16 -6.20 4.26
C LEU A 51 -9.63 -6.17 4.38
N TYR A 52 -9.09 -5.00 4.70
CA TYR A 52 -7.64 -4.81 4.72
C TYR A 52 -7.02 -5.21 6.06
N VAL A 53 -5.77 -5.67 6.00
CA VAL A 53 -4.91 -5.95 7.16
C VAL A 53 -3.54 -5.30 7.00
N PRO A 54 -2.92 -4.79 8.08
CA PRO A 54 -1.53 -4.36 8.07
C PRO A 54 -0.56 -5.53 7.89
N LEU A 55 0.44 -5.33 7.03
CA LEU A 55 1.52 -6.29 6.77
C LEU A 55 2.86 -5.58 6.93
N LEU A 56 3.64 -5.98 7.93
CA LEU A 56 5.01 -5.47 8.10
C LEU A 56 5.99 -6.36 7.34
N THR A 57 6.77 -5.75 6.45
CA THR A 57 7.81 -6.42 5.65
C THR A 57 9.14 -5.69 5.85
N PRO A 58 10.27 -6.26 5.36
CA PRO A 58 11.53 -5.52 5.32
C PRO A 58 11.51 -4.21 4.51
N LEU A 59 10.52 -4.02 3.62
CA LEU A 59 10.31 -2.78 2.87
C LEU A 59 9.52 -1.74 3.65
N GLY A 60 8.98 -2.09 4.83
CA GLY A 60 8.14 -1.24 5.64
C GLY A 60 6.72 -1.79 5.80
N LEU A 61 5.77 -0.90 6.14
CA LEU A 61 4.37 -1.25 6.37
C LEU A 61 3.58 -1.23 5.06
N HIS A 62 2.77 -2.26 4.82
CA HIS A 62 1.89 -2.42 3.67
C HIS A 62 0.47 -2.73 4.13
N LEU A 63 -0.50 -2.65 3.22
CA LEU A 63 -1.83 -3.22 3.43
C LEU A 63 -2.04 -4.37 2.45
N VAL A 64 -2.67 -5.43 2.94
CA VAL A 64 -3.22 -6.50 2.10
C VAL A 64 -4.73 -6.41 2.18
N GLY A 65 -5.42 -6.43 1.05
CA GLY A 65 -6.88 -6.33 1.04
C GLY A 65 -7.46 -6.51 -0.35
N GLN A 66 -8.78 -6.44 -0.43
CA GLN A 66 -9.53 -6.49 -1.68
C GLN A 66 -9.65 -5.07 -2.24
N VAL A 67 -9.03 -4.81 -3.39
CA VAL A 67 -9.22 -3.54 -4.09
C VAL A 67 -10.44 -3.62 -4.99
N THR A 68 -11.17 -2.53 -5.12
CA THR A 68 -12.19 -2.32 -6.16
C THR A 68 -11.92 -1.02 -6.90
N GLN A 69 -12.34 -0.97 -8.16
CA GLN A 69 -12.12 0.18 -9.07
C GLN A 69 -10.64 0.53 -9.26
N HIS A 70 -9.72 -0.45 -9.17
CA HIS A 70 -8.31 -0.17 -9.40
C HIS A 70 -8.06 0.09 -10.89
N PRO A 71 -7.53 1.27 -11.29
CA PRO A 71 -7.41 1.66 -12.70
C PRO A 71 -6.63 0.70 -13.60
N LEU A 72 -5.74 -0.12 -13.02
CA LEU A 72 -4.90 -1.07 -13.74
C LEU A 72 -5.25 -2.54 -13.47
N LEU A 73 -5.96 -2.83 -12.38
CA LEU A 73 -6.07 -4.20 -11.84
C LEU A 73 -7.52 -4.69 -11.71
N GLY A 74 -8.51 -3.81 -11.93
CA GLY A 74 -9.90 -4.13 -11.69
C GLY A 74 -10.17 -4.38 -10.20
N SER A 75 -10.87 -5.48 -9.89
CA SER A 75 -11.18 -5.89 -8.52
C SER A 75 -10.44 -7.18 -8.19
N ARG A 76 -9.49 -7.13 -7.26
CA ARG A 76 -8.71 -8.30 -6.82
C ARG A 76 -8.09 -8.10 -5.44
N LYS A 77 -7.60 -9.18 -4.85
CA LYS A 77 -6.71 -9.10 -3.69
C LYS A 77 -5.37 -8.52 -4.12
N ILE A 78 -4.86 -7.55 -3.36
CA ILE A 78 -3.57 -6.91 -3.61
C ILE A 78 -2.77 -6.77 -2.32
N ILE A 79 -1.45 -6.64 -2.49
CA ILE A 79 -0.56 -6.04 -1.49
C ILE A 79 -0.23 -4.65 -2.02
N THR A 80 -0.47 -3.61 -1.21
CA THR A 80 -0.15 -2.24 -1.64
C THR A 80 1.35 -2.01 -1.68
N SER A 81 1.80 -0.93 -2.34
CA SER A 81 3.13 -0.38 -2.03
C SER A 81 3.18 0.12 -0.58
N GLN A 82 4.39 0.39 -0.07
CA GLN A 82 4.63 0.87 1.29
C GLN A 82 3.72 2.05 1.67
N LEU A 83 3.20 2.05 2.89
CA LEU A 83 2.41 3.11 3.50
C LEU A 83 3.30 4.22 4.02
N TRP A 84 2.81 5.45 3.90
CA TRP A 84 3.49 6.66 4.37
C TRP A 84 2.62 7.49 5.32
N TRP A 85 1.34 7.67 4.98
CA TRP A 85 0.39 8.40 5.82
C TRP A 85 -0.96 7.69 5.86
N ALA A 86 -1.72 7.91 6.92
CA ALA A 86 -3.08 7.41 7.07
C ALA A 86 -3.91 8.40 7.88
N ASP A 87 -5.22 8.34 7.67
CA ASP A 87 -6.19 9.05 8.49
C ASP A 87 -6.28 8.43 9.88
N PRO A 88 -6.24 9.20 10.99
CA PRO A 88 -6.45 8.66 12.33
C PRO A 88 -7.80 7.96 12.50
N GLU A 89 -8.81 8.42 11.78
CA GLU A 89 -10.16 7.84 11.77
C GLU A 89 -10.30 6.64 10.80
N GLY A 90 -9.23 6.29 10.08
CA GLY A 90 -9.18 5.10 9.24
C GLY A 90 -9.92 5.21 7.91
N HIS A 91 -10.24 6.40 7.40
CA HIS A 91 -10.95 6.55 6.12
C HIS A 91 -10.07 6.44 4.88
N TRP A 92 -8.76 6.71 5.01
CA TRP A 92 -7.84 6.68 3.87
C TRP A 92 -6.40 6.35 4.27
N ALA A 93 -5.64 5.88 3.30
CA ALA A 93 -4.19 5.72 3.41
C ALA A 93 -3.47 6.22 2.15
N ARG A 94 -2.33 6.88 2.34
CA ARG A 94 -1.37 7.21 1.28
C ARG A 94 -0.24 6.19 1.29
N THR A 95 -0.15 5.44 0.20
CA THR A 95 0.97 4.52 -0.09
C THR A 95 2.08 5.26 -0.84
N LEU A 96 3.13 4.61 -1.33
CA LEU A 96 4.09 5.24 -2.24
C LEU A 96 3.44 5.59 -3.59
N SER A 97 2.54 4.73 -4.10
CA SER A 97 1.95 4.93 -5.45
C SER A 97 0.72 5.83 -5.49
N ARG A 98 -0.18 5.73 -4.50
CA ARG A 98 -1.48 6.43 -4.54
C ARG A 98 -2.16 6.49 -3.18
N PHE A 99 -3.22 7.30 -3.12
CA PHE A 99 -4.24 7.24 -2.08
C PHE A 99 -5.18 6.05 -2.28
N TYR A 100 -5.63 5.47 -1.17
CA TYR A 100 -6.72 4.50 -1.10
C TYR A 100 -7.79 5.03 -0.16
N ARG A 101 -9.06 4.82 -0.53
CA ARG A 101 -10.18 4.89 0.40
C ARG A 101 -10.25 3.58 1.16
N LEU A 102 -10.21 3.63 2.47
CA LEU A 102 -10.32 2.45 3.32
C LEU A 102 -11.80 2.20 3.63
N ALA A 103 -12.25 0.97 3.39
CA ALA A 103 -13.61 0.54 3.72
C ALA A 103 -13.60 -0.16 5.08
N ARG A 104 -13.75 -1.49 5.12
CA ARG A 104 -13.75 -2.24 6.38
C ARG A 104 -12.36 -2.84 6.62
N PRO A 105 -11.78 -2.72 7.82
CA PRO A 105 -10.67 -3.58 8.20
C PRO A 105 -11.17 -5.05 8.28
N ALA A 106 -10.30 -6.02 8.01
CA ALA A 106 -10.68 -7.44 8.16
C ALA A 106 -10.85 -7.83 9.64
N ASP A 107 -10.14 -7.14 10.54
CA ASP A 107 -10.24 -7.25 11.98
C ASP A 107 -10.38 -5.81 12.56
N PRO A 108 -11.60 -5.38 12.90
CA PRO A 108 -11.85 -4.02 13.41
C PRO A 108 -11.35 -3.79 14.82
N ASP A 109 -11.14 -4.85 15.61
CA ASP A 109 -10.67 -4.72 16.99
C ASP A 109 -9.13 -4.63 17.05
N GLY A 110 -8.43 -5.12 16.03
CA GLY A 110 -7.00 -4.86 15.81
C GLY A 110 -6.05 -5.32 16.91
N LEU A 111 -6.54 -6.14 17.84
CA LEU A 111 -5.82 -6.48 19.07
C LEU A 111 -4.70 -7.51 18.86
N ASP A 112 -4.72 -8.32 17.79
CA ASP A 112 -3.84 -9.51 17.74
C ASP A 112 -3.03 -9.76 16.44
N HIS A 113 -3.18 -8.96 15.36
CA HIS A 113 -2.66 -9.39 14.05
C HIS A 113 -1.91 -8.32 13.23
N ILE A 114 -0.86 -7.71 13.79
CA ILE A 114 0.24 -7.26 12.90
C ILE A 114 0.88 -8.52 12.35
N THR A 115 0.44 -8.94 11.17
CA THR A 115 1.03 -10.06 10.45
C THR A 115 2.46 -9.64 10.12
N THR A 116 3.40 -10.10 10.93
CA THR A 116 4.82 -9.91 10.68
C THR A 116 5.19 -11.00 9.68
N SER A 117 5.43 -10.60 8.43
CA SER A 117 5.97 -11.53 7.45
C SER A 117 7.44 -11.76 7.81
N SER A 118 7.68 -12.78 8.63
CA SER A 118 9.02 -13.34 8.81
C SER A 118 9.53 -13.75 7.43
N LEU A 119 10.51 -12.99 6.96
CA LEU A 119 11.40 -13.22 5.81
C LEU A 119 11.14 -14.53 5.04
N PHE A 120 10.77 -14.39 3.76
CA PHE A 120 10.62 -15.45 2.76
C PHE A 120 9.44 -16.39 3.00
N THR A 121 8.29 -16.14 2.36
CA THR A 121 7.49 -17.08 1.53
C THR A 121 6.13 -16.44 1.26
N PHE A 122 6.04 -15.63 0.20
CA PHE A 122 4.80 -15.59 -0.58
C PHE A 122 5.22 -16.00 -1.98
N ASP A 123 5.12 -17.31 -2.19
CA ASP A 123 5.30 -17.97 -3.47
C ASP A 123 4.14 -17.52 -4.37
N ASP A 124 4.44 -17.00 -5.56
CA ASP A 124 3.45 -16.52 -6.54
C ASP A 124 2.57 -17.66 -7.11
N ARG A 125 2.69 -18.88 -6.55
CA ARG A 125 2.06 -20.12 -7.01
C ARG A 125 0.67 -20.40 -6.42
N ASP A 126 0.21 -19.61 -5.45
CA ASP A 126 -1.14 -19.80 -4.86
C ASP A 126 -2.24 -18.97 -5.55
N LEU A 127 -1.95 -18.37 -6.72
CA LEU A 127 -2.91 -17.58 -7.51
C LEU A 127 -3.32 -18.25 -8.84
N GLU A 128 -2.92 -19.49 -9.10
CA GLU A 128 -3.43 -20.31 -10.21
C GLU A 128 -3.97 -21.67 -9.71
N GLY A 129 -5.25 -21.93 -9.96
CA GLY A 129 -5.94 -23.23 -9.76
C GLY A 129 -6.80 -23.29 -8.48
N ASP A 130 -8.12 -23.51 -8.49
CA ASP A 130 -8.93 -24.26 -9.45
C ASP A 130 -10.32 -23.63 -9.64
N ASP A 131 -10.71 -23.58 -10.91
CA ASP A 131 -12.11 -23.60 -11.36
C ASP A 131 -12.81 -24.85 -10.80
N PHE A 132 -13.95 -24.65 -10.13
CA PHE A 132 -15.12 -25.54 -10.17
C PHE A 132 -16.41 -24.77 -9.86
#